data_AF-A0A3A6DMK3-F1
#
_entry.id   AF-A0A3A6DMK3-F1
#
_cell.length_a   1.000
_cell.length_b   1.000
_cell.length_c   1.000
_cell.angle_alpha   90.00
_cell.angle_beta   90.00
_cell.angle_gamma   90.00
#
_symmetry.space_group_name_H-M   'P 1'
#
loop_
_entity.id
_entity.type
_entity.pdbx_description
1 polymer ?
#
loop_
_entity_poly.entity_id
_entity_poly.type
_entity_poly.pdbx_seq_one_letter_code
_entity_poly.pdbx_strand_id
1 'polypeptide(L)'
;MKKRYILFCCIALLTGCSREASTQQPETKKAQPAVSTKEPLQIKKWLLRSPSQGDGNEQGFYRIKSTDNGKGDIYSNLLYTDYQSRKEIYLCDKPECRHNDASCTSYYPGLDAVTQLIVHKKHIYLIANEDFRRNEQQEYVSVLPRIIQMDLDGKHQRELMKLPAGFSFSYEDMAVADDMLYIPVEKTENVSTDSDSINTAAVQVIREKQLYAIRLDNGKYKAVVNLKNKQIIGSMGRELVVNAYHYKTDPEKLLDQGDFAGYEAVTQQADITYERISVDTGRVVKSYEADAELLGLFAYDSVYYTDDTSCLKQLDMKTGRVKKLKQLDASSVNMMYADEQQLFLYINEKEYIYSLKEKTLLPHTLKLPDTQEPIRLLGETSTMYYVIYAQTGKVKRTWAGTDQYEAASYSYGLIKKEDYWKNKASFLPVETLKGVL
;
A
#
# COMPACT_ATOMS: atom_id res chain seq x y z
N MET A 1 -3.29 58.26 9.95
CA MET A 1 -2.20 59.27 9.82
C MET A 1 -1.47 59.37 11.15
N LYS A 2 -0.13 59.28 11.11
CA LYS A 2 0.89 59.60 12.15
C LYS A 2 0.84 58.77 13.45
N LYS A 3 1.93 58.15 13.95
CA LYS A 3 3.34 58.02 13.54
C LYS A 3 3.89 56.74 14.19
N ARG A 4 4.76 56.01 13.46
CA ARG A 4 5.61 54.92 13.95
C ARG A 4 6.96 55.51 14.44
N TYR A 5 7.59 54.95 15.49
CA TYR A 5 8.88 54.18 15.51
C TYR A 5 9.86 54.87 16.51
N ILE A 6 10.84 54.25 17.21
CA ILE A 6 11.58 52.98 17.08
C ILE A 6 12.31 52.65 18.42
N LEU A 7 12.41 51.35 18.72
CA LEU A 7 13.49 50.52 19.31
C LEU A 7 14.55 51.12 20.27
N PHE A 8 14.71 50.47 21.42
CA PHE A 8 15.93 50.47 22.25
C PHE A 8 16.40 49.02 22.46
N CYS A 9 17.60 48.69 21.99
CA CYS A 9 18.29 47.43 22.24
C CYS A 9 19.06 47.53 23.57
N CYS A 10 18.86 46.56 24.48
CA CYS A 10 19.67 46.41 25.70
C CYS A 10 20.57 45.18 25.59
N ILE A 11 21.88 45.43 25.67
CA ILE A 11 22.98 44.49 25.89
C ILE A 11 23.22 44.39 27.40
N ALA A 12 23.42 43.17 27.94
CA ALA A 12 24.10 42.88 29.22
C ALA A 12 23.85 41.40 29.62
N LEU A 13 24.75 40.59 30.19
CA LEU A 13 26.10 40.75 30.72
C LEU A 13 26.70 39.34 30.88
N LEU A 14 27.95 39.16 30.46
CA LEU A 14 28.81 38.04 30.86
C LEU A 14 29.44 38.38 32.22
N THR A 15 29.42 37.45 33.16
CA THR A 15 30.28 37.49 34.35
C THR A 15 31.07 36.18 34.44
N GLY A 16 32.39 36.33 34.47
CA GLY A 16 33.34 35.27 34.78
C GLY A 16 33.84 35.45 36.21
N CYS A 17 34.11 34.33 36.87
CA CYS A 17 34.95 34.27 38.07
C CYS A 17 35.98 33.16 37.86
N SER A 18 37.24 33.52 38.10
CA SER A 18 38.41 32.67 38.04
C SER A 18 38.59 31.87 39.34
N ARG A 19 39.14 30.65 39.23
CA ARG A 19 40.12 30.13 40.19
C ARG A 19 40.95 28.99 39.59
N GLU A 20 42.17 28.91 40.10
CA GLU A 20 43.38 28.35 39.50
C GLU A 20 43.43 26.82 39.35
N ALA A 21 44.35 26.40 38.48
CA ALA A 21 44.58 25.06 38.01
C ALA A 21 45.09 24.09 39.09
N SER A 22 44.51 22.90 39.10
CA SER A 22 45.14 21.67 39.57
C SER A 22 45.20 20.70 38.39
N THR A 23 46.42 20.29 38.08
CA THR A 23 46.77 19.42 36.96
C THR A 23 46.22 18.01 37.19
N GLN A 24 45.16 17.64 36.48
CA GLN A 24 44.79 16.24 36.27
C GLN A 24 44.51 16.04 34.77
N GLN A 25 45.25 15.13 34.16
CA GLN A 25 45.01 14.66 32.79
C GLN A 25 43.55 14.18 32.68
N PRO A 26 42.76 14.66 31.70
CA PRO A 26 41.48 14.05 31.42
C PRO A 26 41.75 12.71 30.73
N GLU A 27 41.40 11.62 31.42
CA GLU A 27 41.15 10.34 30.78
C GLU A 27 40.21 10.58 29.58
N THR A 28 40.65 10.14 28.41
CA THR A 28 39.84 10.07 27.21
C THR A 28 38.65 9.13 27.49
N LYS A 29 37.53 9.70 27.94
CA LYS A 29 36.23 9.05 27.84
C LYS A 29 36.00 8.80 26.36
N LYS A 30 36.24 7.55 25.94
CA LYS A 30 35.74 7.03 24.66
C LYS A 30 34.27 7.41 24.60
N ALA A 31 33.92 8.27 23.65
CA ALA A 31 32.53 8.52 23.29
C ALA A 31 31.91 7.15 22.99
N GLN A 32 30.97 6.72 23.83
CA GLN A 32 30.13 5.58 23.48
C GLN A 32 29.44 5.96 22.17
N PRO A 33 29.51 5.11 21.14
CA PRO A 33 28.80 5.38 19.90
C PRO A 33 27.32 5.54 20.27
N ALA A 34 26.73 6.67 19.85
CA ALA A 34 25.30 6.88 19.95
C ALA A 34 24.61 5.66 19.36
N VAL A 35 23.83 4.94 20.18
CA VAL A 35 23.01 3.84 19.71
C VAL A 35 22.00 4.47 18.75
N SER A 36 22.27 4.35 17.45
CA SER A 36 21.32 4.72 16.41
C SER A 36 20.12 3.78 16.56
N THR A 37 19.05 4.29 17.14
CA THR A 37 17.77 3.59 17.24
C THR A 37 17.14 3.59 15.85
N LYS A 38 17.04 2.41 15.23
CA LYS A 38 16.37 2.23 13.93
C LYS A 38 14.89 2.60 14.00
N GLU A 39 14.37 3.23 12.97
CA GLU A 39 12.96 3.61 12.87
C GLU A 39 12.04 2.36 12.85
N PRO A 40 10.82 2.44 13.42
CA PRO A 40 9.82 1.39 13.24
C PRO A 40 9.37 1.29 11.78
N LEU A 41 8.96 0.09 11.36
CA LEU A 41 8.39 -0.18 10.05
C LEU A 41 7.05 0.54 9.87
N GLN A 42 6.93 1.27 8.77
CA GLN A 42 5.68 1.83 8.28
C GLN A 42 5.18 0.96 7.12
N ILE A 43 3.96 0.45 7.21
CA ILE A 43 3.35 -0.30 6.12
C ILE A 43 2.89 0.66 5.01
N LYS A 44 3.24 0.32 3.78
CA LYS A 44 2.69 0.90 2.56
C LYS A 44 1.69 -0.08 1.99
N LYS A 45 0.41 0.29 2.06
CA LYS A 45 -0.69 -0.58 1.67
C LYS A 45 -0.79 -0.65 0.15
N TRP A 46 -0.89 -1.86 -0.39
CA TRP A 46 -1.12 -2.03 -1.82
C TRP A 46 -2.56 -1.64 -2.21
N LEU A 47 -3.53 -1.98 -1.36
CA LEU A 47 -4.94 -1.67 -1.59
C LEU A 47 -5.55 -1.01 -0.35
N LEU A 48 -5.92 0.27 -0.46
CA LEU A 48 -6.75 0.94 0.54
C LEU A 48 -8.21 0.96 0.04
N ARG A 49 -8.91 -0.17 0.10
CA ARG A 49 -10.29 -0.32 -0.44
C ARG A 49 -10.47 0.01 -1.94
N SER A 50 -9.39 0.25 -2.68
CA SER A 50 -9.34 0.47 -4.12
C SER A 50 -7.95 0.10 -4.63
N PRO A 51 -7.78 -0.34 -5.89
CA PRO A 51 -6.48 -0.38 -6.56
C PRO A 51 -5.74 0.94 -6.37
N SER A 52 -4.80 0.96 -5.42
CA SER A 52 -4.06 2.19 -5.15
C SER A 52 -3.00 2.32 -6.23
N GLN A 53 -3.15 3.34 -7.08
CA GLN A 53 -2.09 3.80 -7.98
C GLN A 53 -1.33 4.98 -7.33
N GLY A 54 -1.31 5.03 -6.00
CA GLY A 54 -0.93 6.23 -5.27
C GLY A 54 -0.67 6.02 -3.80
N ASP A 55 0.06 6.96 -3.22
CA ASP A 55 0.41 7.04 -1.81
C ASP A 55 0.62 8.53 -1.47
N GLY A 56 0.59 8.85 -0.19
CA GLY A 56 0.62 10.23 0.27
C GLY A 56 1.15 10.38 1.68
N ASN A 57 0.89 11.56 2.23
CA ASN A 57 1.22 11.92 3.60
C ASN A 57 0.20 12.96 4.11
N GLU A 58 0.49 13.60 5.25
CA GLU A 58 -0.39 14.63 5.83
C GLU A 58 -0.61 15.87 4.94
N GLN A 59 0.25 16.13 3.96
CA GLN A 59 0.16 17.30 3.07
C GLN A 59 -0.64 17.03 1.79
N GLY A 60 -0.60 15.80 1.28
CA GLY A 60 -1.23 15.49 0.00
C GLY A 60 -1.09 14.05 -0.45
N PHE A 61 -1.54 13.79 -1.67
CA PHE A 61 -1.60 12.47 -2.28
C PHE A 61 -1.04 12.47 -3.69
N TYR A 62 -0.16 11.52 -3.98
CA TYR A 62 0.39 11.30 -5.31
C TYR A 62 -0.34 10.15 -5.97
N ARG A 63 -0.66 10.28 -7.26
CA ARG A 63 -1.25 9.18 -8.02
C ARG A 63 -0.79 9.14 -9.46
N ILE A 64 -0.88 7.97 -10.05
CA ILE A 64 -0.73 7.75 -11.48
C ILE A 64 -2.09 7.99 -12.17
N LYS A 65 -2.06 8.64 -13.33
CA LYS A 65 -3.19 8.76 -14.25
C LYS A 65 -2.74 8.24 -15.61
N SER A 66 -3.34 7.15 -16.07
CA SER A 66 -3.13 6.69 -17.45
C SER A 66 -4.05 7.43 -18.41
N THR A 67 -3.60 7.63 -19.64
CA THR A 67 -4.33 8.32 -20.71
C THR A 67 -4.04 7.61 -22.04
N ASP A 68 -5.10 7.22 -22.74
CA ASP A 68 -5.02 6.75 -24.12
C ASP A 68 -4.89 7.98 -25.04
N ASN A 69 -3.88 7.99 -25.89
CA ASN A 69 -3.67 9.06 -26.87
C ASN A 69 -4.61 8.98 -28.10
N GLY A 70 -5.51 8.00 -28.13
CA GLY A 70 -6.45 7.72 -29.22
C GLY A 70 -5.80 7.04 -30.43
N LYS A 71 -4.52 6.67 -30.33
CA LYS A 71 -3.74 5.99 -31.38
C LYS A 71 -3.26 4.61 -30.93
N GLY A 72 -3.73 4.13 -29.78
CA GLY A 72 -3.35 2.84 -29.21
C GLY A 72 -2.09 2.89 -28.35
N ASP A 73 -1.50 4.06 -28.10
CA ASP A 73 -0.47 4.20 -27.07
C ASP A 73 -1.07 4.78 -25.80
N ILE A 74 -0.82 4.11 -24.68
CA ILE A 74 -1.17 4.56 -23.34
C ILE A 74 0.08 5.19 -22.73
N TYR A 75 -0.06 6.41 -22.23
CA TYR A 75 0.96 7.04 -21.38
C TYR A 75 0.36 7.35 -20.02
N SER A 76 1.23 7.57 -19.04
CA SER A 76 0.81 7.90 -17.68
C SER A 76 1.38 9.24 -17.26
N ASN A 77 0.65 9.92 -16.39
CA ASN A 77 1.11 11.12 -15.70
C ASN A 77 1.10 10.91 -14.19
N LEU A 78 2.12 11.44 -13.51
CA LEU A 78 2.10 11.62 -12.07
C LEU A 78 1.38 12.91 -11.70
N LEU A 79 0.43 12.80 -10.79
CA LEU A 79 -0.36 13.90 -10.28
C LEU A 79 -0.15 14.04 -8.77
N TYR A 80 -0.32 15.25 -8.27
CA TYR A 80 -0.30 15.55 -6.84
C TYR A 80 -1.56 16.32 -6.46
N THR A 81 -2.30 15.80 -5.47
CA THR A 81 -3.39 16.51 -4.81
C THR A 81 -2.88 17.13 -3.53
N ASP A 82 -2.93 18.46 -3.47
CA ASP A 82 -2.62 19.23 -2.27
C ASP A 82 -3.87 19.35 -1.39
N TYR A 83 -3.80 18.85 -0.15
CA TYR A 83 -4.97 18.81 0.73
C TYR A 83 -5.38 20.18 1.25
N GLN A 84 -4.45 21.12 1.39
CA GLN A 84 -4.73 22.45 1.91
C GLN A 84 -5.53 23.29 0.90
N SER A 85 -5.05 23.35 -0.33
CA SER A 85 -5.71 24.05 -1.43
C SER A 85 -6.86 23.25 -2.03
N ARG A 86 -6.89 21.92 -1.82
CA ARG A 86 -7.84 20.96 -2.39
C ARG A 86 -7.82 20.98 -3.92
N LYS A 87 -6.60 21.04 -4.48
CA LYS A 87 -6.37 21.07 -5.92
C LYS A 87 -5.40 20.00 -6.33
N GLU A 88 -5.68 19.40 -7.47
CA GLU A 88 -4.76 18.48 -8.13
C GLU A 88 -3.97 19.20 -9.23
N ILE A 89 -2.70 18.87 -9.32
CA ILE A 89 -1.78 19.38 -10.34
C ILE A 89 -1.02 18.22 -10.99
N TYR A 90 -0.57 18.44 -12.22
CA TYR A 90 0.49 17.60 -12.79
C TYR A 90 1.76 17.82 -11.99
N LEU A 91 2.56 16.77 -11.80
CA LEU A 91 3.86 16.85 -11.17
C LEU A 91 4.92 17.42 -12.13
N CYS A 92 4.68 18.67 -12.56
CA CYS A 92 5.45 19.40 -13.55
C CYS A 92 5.32 20.90 -13.28
N ASP A 93 6.45 21.60 -13.24
CA ASP A 93 6.53 23.03 -12.95
C ASP A 93 6.64 23.90 -14.21
N LYS A 94 6.69 23.28 -15.41
CA LYS A 94 6.78 23.99 -16.68
C LYS A 94 5.42 24.62 -17.04
N PRO A 95 5.32 25.96 -17.11
CA PRO A 95 4.13 26.62 -17.62
C PRO A 95 3.87 26.18 -19.07
N GLU A 96 2.59 26.11 -19.47
CA GLU A 96 2.18 25.73 -20.83
C GLU A 96 2.64 24.32 -21.29
N CYS A 97 3.04 23.45 -20.37
CA CYS A 97 3.38 22.07 -20.69
C CYS A 97 2.12 21.31 -21.14
N ARG A 98 2.24 20.55 -22.23
CA ARG A 98 1.13 19.71 -22.73
C ARG A 98 0.99 18.37 -22.00
N HIS A 99 1.97 18.03 -21.16
CA HIS A 99 2.00 16.81 -20.34
C HIS A 99 1.90 15.49 -21.10
N ASN A 100 2.30 15.45 -22.38
CA ASN A 100 2.07 14.32 -23.28
C ASN A 100 3.36 13.78 -23.93
N ASP A 101 4.53 14.21 -23.47
CA ASP A 101 5.82 13.74 -23.97
C ASP A 101 6.91 13.77 -22.88
N ALA A 102 8.06 13.18 -23.21
CA ALA A 102 9.21 13.02 -22.32
C ALA A 102 9.86 14.34 -21.87
N SER A 103 9.46 15.50 -22.41
CA SER A 103 9.91 16.79 -21.89
C SER A 103 9.23 17.15 -20.56
N CYS A 104 8.14 16.47 -20.19
CA CYS A 104 7.37 16.69 -18.97
C CYS A 104 7.82 15.76 -17.84
N THR A 105 8.12 16.32 -16.65
CA THR A 105 8.51 15.53 -15.46
C THR A 105 7.40 14.65 -14.91
N SER A 106 6.14 14.96 -15.23
CA SER A 106 5.03 14.09 -14.86
C SER A 106 4.84 12.92 -15.83
N TYR A 107 5.42 12.94 -17.03
CA TYR A 107 5.09 11.99 -18.11
C TYR A 107 5.88 10.69 -18.02
N TYR A 108 5.20 9.57 -18.22
CA TYR A 108 5.77 8.24 -18.27
C TYR A 108 5.24 7.45 -19.49
N PRO A 109 6.11 7.01 -20.41
CA PRO A 109 5.71 6.14 -21.50
C PRO A 109 5.63 4.70 -20.96
N GLY A 110 4.46 4.14 -20.70
CA GLY A 110 4.32 2.76 -20.20
C GLY A 110 4.62 2.61 -18.71
N LEU A 111 3.65 3.02 -17.88
CA LEU A 111 3.43 2.40 -16.58
C LEU A 111 2.19 1.53 -16.74
N ASP A 112 2.25 0.30 -16.24
CA ASP A 112 1.09 -0.58 -16.23
C ASP A 112 0.02 -0.04 -15.24
N ALA A 113 -1.21 -0.52 -15.38
CA ALA A 113 -2.31 -0.12 -14.49
C ALA A 113 -2.12 -0.58 -13.03
N VAL A 114 -1.09 -1.38 -12.76
CA VAL A 114 -0.82 -1.99 -11.45
C VAL A 114 0.52 -1.50 -10.86
N THR A 115 1.08 -0.42 -11.42
CA THR A 115 2.32 0.15 -10.93
C THR A 115 2.07 0.71 -9.54
N GLN A 116 2.90 0.26 -8.61
CA GLN A 116 2.86 0.68 -7.21
C GLN A 116 3.59 2.03 -7.07
N LEU A 117 2.95 2.99 -6.40
CA LEU A 117 3.56 4.29 -6.07
C LEU A 117 3.65 4.40 -4.56
N ILE A 118 4.85 4.64 -4.04
CA ILE A 118 5.04 4.93 -2.61
C ILE A 118 5.79 6.24 -2.40
N VAL A 119 5.47 6.93 -1.31
CA VAL A 119 6.15 8.14 -0.85
C VAL A 119 6.91 7.81 0.42
N HIS A 120 8.22 8.04 0.42
CA HIS A 120 9.04 7.87 1.62
C HIS A 120 10.05 9.00 1.76
N LYS A 121 9.97 9.69 2.90
CA LYS A 121 10.76 10.89 3.21
C LYS A 121 10.63 11.95 2.10
N LYS A 122 11.69 12.17 1.32
CA LYS A 122 11.79 13.22 0.30
C LYS A 122 11.65 12.71 -1.14
N HIS A 123 11.25 11.47 -1.33
CA HIS A 123 11.21 10.86 -2.66
C HIS A 123 9.91 10.08 -2.90
N ILE A 124 9.57 9.99 -4.18
CA ILE A 124 8.55 9.08 -4.73
C ILE A 124 9.27 7.89 -5.34
N TYR A 125 8.71 6.71 -5.17
CA TYR A 125 9.20 5.47 -5.79
C TYR A 125 8.07 4.84 -6.59
N LEU A 126 8.32 4.60 -7.87
CA LEU A 126 7.46 3.81 -8.73
C LEU A 126 8.03 2.40 -8.81
N ILE A 127 7.25 1.42 -8.41
CA ILE A 127 7.60 0.01 -8.41
C ILE A 127 6.77 -0.63 -9.52
N ALA A 128 7.41 -0.83 -10.66
CA ALA A 128 6.78 -1.31 -11.88
C ALA A 128 7.20 -2.76 -12.13
N ASN A 129 6.24 -3.60 -12.51
CA ASN A 129 6.50 -4.93 -13.00
C ASN A 129 6.80 -4.91 -14.50
N GLU A 130 6.83 -6.09 -15.13
CA GLU A 130 7.21 -6.23 -16.52
C GLU A 130 6.17 -5.53 -17.39
N ASP A 131 6.66 -4.69 -18.29
CA ASP A 131 5.83 -3.92 -19.22
C ASP A 131 6.41 -4.05 -20.63
N PHE A 132 5.63 -3.70 -21.65
CA PHE A 132 6.06 -3.73 -23.04
C PHE A 132 6.03 -2.33 -23.63
N ARG A 133 7.14 -1.94 -24.26
CA ARG A 133 7.25 -0.64 -24.92
C ARG A 133 7.66 -0.83 -26.37
N ARG A 134 7.31 0.12 -27.22
CA ARG A 134 7.83 0.16 -28.59
C ARG A 134 9.23 0.77 -28.59
N ASN A 135 10.19 0.07 -29.19
CA ASN A 135 11.51 0.63 -29.48
C ASN A 135 11.44 1.60 -30.68
N GLU A 136 12.59 2.19 -31.06
CA GLU A 136 12.68 3.10 -32.22
C GLU A 136 12.24 2.42 -33.53
N GLN A 137 12.36 1.09 -33.61
CA GLN A 137 11.97 0.25 -34.74
C GLN A 137 10.49 -0.18 -34.69
N GLN A 138 9.68 0.36 -33.76
CA GLN A 138 8.27 0.01 -33.56
C GLN A 138 8.01 -1.44 -33.12
N GLU A 139 9.03 -2.12 -32.60
CA GLU A 139 8.91 -3.48 -32.06
C GLU A 139 8.62 -3.42 -30.55
N TYR A 140 7.76 -4.31 -30.08
CA TYR A 140 7.52 -4.46 -28.65
C TYR A 140 8.74 -5.10 -28.00
N VAL A 141 9.35 -4.37 -27.07
CA VAL A 141 10.44 -4.84 -26.21
C VAL A 141 9.95 -4.91 -24.78
N SER A 142 10.32 -5.99 -24.08
CA SER A 142 10.05 -6.15 -22.66
C SER A 142 10.93 -5.17 -21.86
N VAL A 143 10.30 -4.53 -20.89
CA VAL A 143 10.93 -3.69 -19.88
C VAL A 143 10.82 -4.44 -18.56
N LEU A 144 11.98 -4.88 -18.07
CA LEU A 144 12.06 -5.65 -16.83
C LEU A 144 11.49 -4.89 -15.62
N PRO A 145 11.03 -5.61 -14.59
CA PRO A 145 10.59 -5.02 -13.33
C PRO A 145 11.69 -4.16 -12.71
N ARG A 146 11.30 -2.99 -12.22
CA ARG A 146 12.23 -1.94 -11.78
C ARG A 146 11.62 -1.03 -10.75
N ILE A 147 12.49 -0.37 -9.99
CA ILE A 147 12.11 0.73 -9.11
C ILE A 147 12.68 2.02 -9.68
N ILE A 148 11.83 3.02 -9.88
CA ILE A 148 12.21 4.37 -10.33
C ILE A 148 12.05 5.31 -9.14
N GLN A 149 13.09 6.07 -8.82
CA GLN A 149 13.08 7.10 -7.77
C GLN A 149 13.06 8.48 -8.40
N MET A 150 12.38 9.43 -7.75
CA MET A 150 12.41 10.86 -8.07
C MET A 150 12.17 11.70 -6.82
N ASP A 151 12.43 12.99 -6.91
CA ASP A 151 12.08 13.96 -5.87
C ASP A 151 10.56 14.14 -5.76
N LEU A 152 10.09 14.71 -4.65
CA LEU A 152 8.67 15.01 -4.43
C LEU A 152 8.03 15.94 -5.48
N ASP A 153 8.84 16.63 -6.31
CA ASP A 153 8.40 17.47 -7.43
C ASP A 153 8.52 16.78 -8.81
N GLY A 154 8.85 15.48 -8.82
CA GLY A 154 9.00 14.67 -10.03
C GLY A 154 10.35 14.83 -10.75
N LYS A 155 11.26 15.67 -10.26
CA LYS A 155 12.59 15.86 -10.85
C LYS A 155 13.59 14.80 -10.39
N HIS A 156 14.77 14.85 -11.02
CA HIS A 156 15.90 13.96 -10.75
C HIS A 156 15.53 12.47 -10.80
N GLN A 157 14.63 12.13 -11.73
CA GLN A 157 14.23 10.75 -11.98
C GLN A 157 15.45 9.89 -12.32
N ARG A 158 15.54 8.75 -11.65
CA ARG A 158 16.54 7.72 -11.94
C ARG A 158 15.97 6.34 -11.69
N GLU A 159 16.45 5.37 -12.45
CA GLU A 159 16.24 3.97 -12.12
C GLU A 159 17.11 3.61 -10.92
N LEU A 160 16.47 3.16 -9.84
CA LEU A 160 17.13 2.77 -8.60
C LEU A 160 17.67 1.32 -8.72
N MET A 161 16.87 0.42 -9.29
CA MET A 161 17.25 -0.97 -9.52
C MET A 161 16.34 -1.64 -10.56
N LYS A 162 16.81 -2.78 -11.08
CA LYS A 162 16.07 -3.73 -11.93
C LYS A 162 16.14 -5.14 -11.36
N LEU A 163 15.05 -5.88 -11.47
CA LEU A 163 15.05 -7.32 -11.25
C LEU A 163 15.50 -8.05 -12.53
N PRO A 164 16.07 -9.25 -12.41
CA PRO A 164 16.32 -10.11 -13.57
C PRO A 164 14.99 -10.63 -14.16
N ALA A 165 15.04 -11.08 -15.41
CA ALA A 165 13.89 -11.69 -16.09
C ALA A 165 13.31 -12.86 -15.28
N GLY A 166 11.99 -12.99 -15.28
CA GLY A 166 11.24 -14.02 -14.55
C GLY A 166 10.93 -13.70 -13.08
N PHE A 167 11.44 -12.60 -12.53
CA PHE A 167 11.08 -12.13 -11.19
C PHE A 167 10.21 -10.89 -11.26
N SER A 168 9.21 -10.78 -10.38
CA SER A 168 8.32 -9.64 -10.21
C SER A 168 8.26 -9.18 -8.76
N PHE A 169 7.82 -7.94 -8.53
CA PHE A 169 7.38 -7.49 -7.22
C PHE A 169 5.97 -8.00 -6.95
N SER A 170 5.73 -8.58 -5.77
CA SER A 170 4.39 -9.05 -5.40
C SER A 170 3.40 -7.88 -5.26
N TYR A 171 2.14 -8.13 -5.62
CA TYR A 171 1.04 -7.19 -5.44
C TYR A 171 0.45 -7.28 -4.03
N GLU A 172 1.21 -6.85 -3.02
CA GLU A 172 0.78 -6.86 -1.62
C GLU A 172 1.41 -5.71 -0.81
N ASP A 173 1.02 -5.61 0.46
CA ASP A 173 1.58 -4.62 1.39
C ASP A 173 3.11 -4.77 1.53
N MET A 174 3.79 -3.63 1.57
CA MET A 174 5.24 -3.56 1.78
C MET A 174 5.55 -2.68 2.99
N ALA A 175 6.82 -2.55 3.35
CA ALA A 175 7.20 -1.71 4.49
C ALA A 175 8.42 -0.83 4.21
N VAL A 176 8.43 0.36 4.79
CA VAL A 176 9.58 1.27 4.76
C VAL A 176 10.02 1.61 6.18
N ALA A 177 11.33 1.81 6.35
CA ALA A 177 11.92 2.38 7.56
C ALA A 177 13.34 2.82 7.28
N ASP A 178 13.81 3.87 7.95
CA ASP A 178 15.12 4.45 7.71
C ASP A 178 15.25 4.76 6.20
N ASP A 179 16.29 4.27 5.52
CA ASP A 179 16.47 4.38 4.07
C ASP A 179 16.29 3.01 3.38
N MET A 180 15.41 2.16 3.92
CA MET A 180 15.15 0.80 3.44
C MET A 180 13.70 0.62 3.02
N LEU A 181 13.50 -0.05 1.88
CA LEU A 181 12.24 -0.67 1.47
C LEU A 181 12.34 -2.19 1.68
N TYR A 182 11.33 -2.75 2.33
CA TYR A 182 11.14 -4.18 2.53
C TYR A 182 9.96 -4.61 1.65
N ILE A 183 10.26 -5.32 0.57
CA ILE A 183 9.27 -5.68 -0.44
C ILE A 183 9.38 -7.17 -0.82
N PRO A 184 8.26 -7.89 -0.94
CA PRO A 184 8.26 -9.25 -1.47
C PRO A 184 8.56 -9.25 -2.97
N VAL A 185 9.47 -10.12 -3.36
CA VAL A 185 9.81 -10.42 -4.75
C VAL A 185 9.47 -11.88 -4.99
N GLU A 186 8.82 -12.15 -6.09
CA GLU A 186 8.35 -13.47 -6.46
C GLU A 186 8.82 -13.90 -7.84
N LYS A 187 8.84 -15.21 -8.04
CA LYS A 187 9.02 -15.84 -9.34
C LYS A 187 7.78 -16.65 -9.62
N THR A 188 7.09 -16.33 -10.71
CA THR A 188 5.85 -17.01 -11.09
C THR A 188 6.03 -17.88 -12.31
N GLU A 189 5.20 -18.89 -12.44
CA GLU A 189 5.10 -19.78 -13.59
C GLU A 189 3.63 -19.97 -13.94
N ASN A 190 3.31 -20.00 -15.24
CA ASN A 190 1.97 -20.35 -15.70
C ASN A 190 1.93 -21.85 -15.99
N VAL A 191 1.18 -22.59 -15.19
CA VAL A 191 0.95 -24.03 -15.39
C VAL A 191 -0.33 -24.21 -16.18
N SER A 192 -0.23 -24.73 -17.41
CA SER A 192 -1.40 -24.98 -18.26
C SER A 192 -2.29 -26.07 -17.65
N THR A 193 -3.59 -25.81 -17.55
CA THR A 193 -4.57 -26.79 -17.07
C THR A 193 -5.21 -27.61 -18.20
N ASP A 194 -4.88 -27.31 -19.46
CA ASP A 194 -5.35 -28.02 -20.65
C ASP A 194 -4.22 -28.10 -21.68
N SER A 195 -4.04 -29.26 -22.32
CA SER A 195 -2.98 -29.48 -23.31
C SER A 195 -3.41 -29.19 -24.75
N ASP A 196 -4.72 -29.11 -25.04
CA ASP A 196 -5.25 -29.22 -26.41
C ASP A 196 -6.13 -28.05 -26.90
N SER A 197 -6.23 -26.93 -26.18
CA SER A 197 -7.06 -25.79 -26.63
C SER A 197 -6.28 -24.48 -26.78
N ILE A 198 -6.59 -23.71 -27.83
CA ILE A 198 -6.02 -22.37 -28.12
C ILE A 198 -6.37 -21.32 -27.04
N ASN A 199 -7.25 -21.68 -26.09
CA ASN A 199 -7.61 -20.88 -24.92
C ASN A 199 -7.25 -21.67 -23.65
N THR A 200 -5.97 -21.88 -23.38
CA THR A 200 -5.53 -22.59 -22.19
C THR A 200 -5.86 -21.77 -20.94
N ALA A 201 -6.77 -22.27 -20.11
CA ALA A 201 -6.78 -21.88 -18.72
C ALA A 201 -5.42 -22.26 -18.12
N ALA A 202 -4.76 -21.32 -17.45
CA ALA A 202 -3.49 -21.53 -16.78
C ALA A 202 -3.59 -21.04 -15.35
N VAL A 203 -3.01 -21.79 -14.42
CA VAL A 203 -2.85 -21.35 -13.04
C VAL A 203 -1.50 -20.65 -12.94
N GLN A 204 -1.51 -19.38 -12.55
CA GLN A 204 -0.27 -18.69 -12.18
C GLN A 204 0.16 -19.17 -10.80
N VAL A 205 1.30 -19.82 -10.72
CA VAL A 205 1.86 -20.39 -9.50
C VAL A 205 3.06 -19.55 -9.08
N ILE A 206 3.04 -19.04 -7.86
CA ILE A 206 4.24 -18.45 -7.24
C ILE A 206 5.16 -19.62 -6.90
N ARG A 207 6.36 -19.70 -7.50
CA ARG A 207 7.37 -20.76 -7.24
C ARG A 207 8.37 -20.34 -6.16
N GLU A 208 8.73 -19.07 -6.14
CA GLU A 208 9.60 -18.49 -5.12
C GLU A 208 8.98 -17.20 -4.63
N LYS A 209 9.09 -16.93 -3.33
CA LYS A 209 8.70 -15.63 -2.75
C LYS A 209 9.61 -15.30 -1.58
N GLN A 210 10.30 -14.17 -1.67
CA GLN A 210 11.30 -13.75 -0.70
C GLN A 210 11.11 -12.27 -0.38
N LEU A 211 11.24 -11.91 0.90
CA LEU A 211 11.36 -10.51 1.28
C LEU A 211 12.76 -10.01 0.96
N TYR A 212 12.85 -8.91 0.22
CA TYR A 212 14.09 -8.19 -0.02
C TYR A 212 14.12 -6.89 0.76
N ALA A 213 15.29 -6.57 1.32
CA ALA A 213 15.59 -5.25 1.87
C ALA A 213 16.41 -4.48 0.85
N ILE A 214 15.84 -3.40 0.30
CA ILE A 214 16.41 -2.56 -0.75
C ILE A 214 16.78 -1.21 -0.14
N ARG A 215 18.04 -0.80 -0.33
CA ARG A 215 18.52 0.53 0.04
C ARG A 215 17.98 1.59 -0.92
N LEU A 216 17.27 2.57 -0.40
CA LEU A 216 16.62 3.61 -1.19
C LEU A 216 17.57 4.69 -1.69
N ASP A 217 18.80 4.75 -1.17
CA ASP A 217 19.83 5.68 -1.61
C ASP A 217 20.63 5.18 -2.83
N ASN A 218 20.77 3.87 -3.01
CA ASN A 218 21.65 3.30 -4.03
C ASN A 218 21.15 2.02 -4.70
N GLY A 219 19.99 1.51 -4.32
CA GLY A 219 19.37 0.32 -4.93
C GLY A 219 20.02 -1.00 -4.54
N LYS A 220 21.07 -1.02 -3.70
CA LYS A 220 21.66 -2.28 -3.23
C LYS A 220 20.64 -3.03 -2.38
N TYR A 221 20.48 -4.31 -2.65
CA TYR A 221 19.49 -5.14 -1.98
C TYR A 221 20.07 -6.46 -1.48
N LYS A 222 19.36 -7.08 -0.54
CA LYS A 222 19.63 -8.43 -0.05
C LYS A 222 18.34 -9.14 0.33
N ALA A 223 18.34 -10.46 0.20
CA ALA A 223 17.27 -11.30 0.73
C ALA A 223 17.26 -11.24 2.28
N VAL A 224 16.06 -11.24 2.86
CA VAL A 224 15.85 -11.19 4.32
C VAL A 224 15.26 -12.50 4.83
N VAL A 225 14.10 -12.90 4.32
CA VAL A 225 13.34 -14.07 4.78
C VAL A 225 12.47 -14.63 3.66
N ASN A 226 12.31 -15.95 3.65
CA ASN A 226 11.40 -16.63 2.74
C ASN A 226 9.95 -16.31 3.14
N LEU A 227 9.16 -15.83 2.18
CA LEU A 227 7.75 -15.48 2.35
C LEU A 227 6.82 -16.38 1.53
N LYS A 228 7.31 -17.53 1.07
CA LYS A 228 6.48 -18.55 0.43
C LYS A 228 5.33 -18.92 1.35
N ASN A 229 4.11 -18.86 0.81
CA ASN A 229 2.85 -19.09 1.53
C ASN A 229 2.61 -18.11 2.70
N LYS A 230 3.24 -16.93 2.66
CA LYS A 230 3.06 -15.86 3.63
C LYS A 230 2.63 -14.56 2.95
N GLN A 231 1.83 -13.77 3.64
CA GLN A 231 1.38 -12.46 3.19
C GLN A 231 1.59 -11.42 4.29
N ILE A 232 2.13 -10.26 3.93
CA ILE A 232 2.29 -9.14 4.88
C ILE A 232 0.91 -8.56 5.19
N ILE A 233 0.60 -8.41 6.48
CA ILE A 233 -0.66 -7.81 6.93
C ILE A 233 -0.44 -6.59 7.84
N GLY A 234 0.77 -6.40 8.37
CA GLY A 234 1.04 -5.34 9.34
C GLY A 234 2.50 -5.26 9.78
N SER A 235 2.77 -4.40 10.76
CA SER A 235 4.07 -4.29 11.40
C SER A 235 3.97 -3.95 12.89
N MET A 236 5.00 -4.35 13.65
CA MET A 236 5.20 -4.01 15.06
C MET A 236 6.67 -3.65 15.28
N GLY A 237 6.98 -2.36 15.37
CA GLY A 237 8.38 -1.92 15.51
C GLY A 237 9.23 -2.37 14.32
N ARG A 238 10.27 -3.19 14.56
CA ARG A 238 11.14 -3.77 13.51
C ARG A 238 10.68 -5.14 13.01
N GLU A 239 9.47 -5.55 13.33
CA GLU A 239 8.92 -6.85 12.97
C GLU A 239 7.77 -6.67 11.96
N LEU A 240 7.78 -7.45 10.88
CA LEU A 240 6.60 -7.60 10.02
C LEU A 240 5.63 -8.57 10.68
N VAL A 241 4.34 -8.27 10.59
CA VAL A 241 3.28 -9.21 10.93
C VAL A 241 2.78 -9.82 9.63
N VAL A 242 2.82 -11.14 9.56
CA VAL A 242 2.42 -11.90 8.37
C VAL A 242 1.36 -12.93 8.72
N ASN A 243 0.44 -13.16 7.79
CA ASN A 243 -0.32 -14.40 7.74
C ASN A 243 0.54 -15.48 7.07
N ALA A 244 0.47 -16.70 7.55
CA ALA A 244 1.16 -17.84 6.96
C ALA A 244 0.23 -19.04 6.84
N TYR A 245 0.13 -19.56 5.61
CA TYR A 245 -0.64 -20.76 5.27
C TYR A 245 0.23 -22.01 5.41
N HIS A 246 -0.32 -23.01 6.09
CA HIS A 246 0.28 -24.32 6.26
C HIS A 246 -0.61 -25.37 5.60
N TYR A 247 -0.07 -26.07 4.63
CA TYR A 247 -0.79 -27.09 3.88
C TYR A 247 -0.38 -28.49 4.37
N LYS A 248 -1.37 -29.37 4.56
CA LYS A 248 -1.13 -30.77 4.97
C LYS A 248 -0.35 -31.56 3.91
N THR A 249 -0.54 -31.19 2.65
CA THR A 249 0.17 -31.70 1.48
C THR A 249 0.73 -30.51 0.72
N ASP A 250 1.91 -30.64 0.13
CA ASP A 250 2.48 -29.59 -0.72
C ASP A 250 1.59 -29.38 -1.98
N PRO A 251 0.95 -28.20 -2.14
CA PRO A 251 0.08 -27.94 -3.28
C PRO A 251 0.83 -27.97 -4.62
N GLU A 252 2.11 -27.59 -4.63
CA GLU A 252 2.89 -27.54 -5.88
C GLU A 252 3.19 -28.93 -6.40
N LYS A 253 3.40 -29.90 -5.50
CA LYS A 253 3.58 -31.29 -5.89
C LYS A 253 2.35 -31.85 -6.61
N LEU A 254 1.15 -31.43 -6.21
CA LEU A 254 -0.11 -31.84 -6.86
C LEU A 254 -0.24 -31.19 -8.24
N LEU A 255 0.06 -29.89 -8.34
CA LEU A 255 0.12 -29.16 -9.61
C LEU A 255 1.10 -29.81 -10.60
N ASP A 256 2.32 -30.13 -10.15
CA ASP A 256 3.36 -30.74 -11.00
C ASP A 256 2.98 -32.17 -11.45
N GLN A 257 2.02 -32.81 -10.78
CA GLN A 257 1.44 -34.11 -11.15
C GLN A 257 0.18 -33.98 -12.02
N GLY A 258 -0.28 -32.75 -12.29
CA GLY A 258 -1.54 -32.49 -13.01
C GLY A 258 -2.80 -32.72 -12.18
N ASP A 259 -2.69 -32.87 -10.85
CA ASP A 259 -3.84 -33.04 -9.94
C ASP A 259 -4.40 -31.68 -9.49
N PHE A 260 -5.14 -31.02 -10.40
CA PHE A 260 -5.73 -29.71 -10.15
C PHE A 260 -6.85 -29.75 -9.09
N ALA A 261 -7.62 -30.84 -9.03
CA ALA A 261 -8.68 -31.00 -8.03
C ALA A 261 -8.09 -31.18 -6.62
N GLY A 262 -7.01 -31.96 -6.50
CA GLY A 262 -6.25 -32.08 -5.26
C GLY A 262 -5.61 -30.77 -4.83
N TYR A 263 -5.01 -30.02 -5.78
CA TYR A 263 -4.47 -28.69 -5.53
C TYR A 263 -5.53 -27.74 -4.95
N GLU A 264 -6.70 -27.65 -5.57
CA GLU A 264 -7.80 -26.81 -5.11
C GLU A 264 -8.28 -27.22 -3.70
N ALA A 265 -8.50 -28.52 -3.47
CA ALA A 265 -8.95 -29.02 -2.17
C ALA A 265 -7.95 -28.75 -1.04
N VAL A 266 -6.64 -28.92 -1.29
CA VAL A 266 -5.60 -28.68 -0.28
C VAL A 266 -5.44 -27.19 0.01
N THR A 267 -5.52 -26.34 -1.00
CA THR A 267 -5.38 -24.89 -0.81
C THR A 267 -6.53 -24.27 -0.02
N GLN A 268 -7.75 -24.81 -0.15
CA GLN A 268 -8.92 -24.41 0.64
C GLN A 268 -8.90 -24.90 2.10
N GLN A 269 -8.01 -25.84 2.45
CA GLN A 269 -7.93 -26.45 3.79
C GLN A 269 -6.66 -26.07 4.56
N ALA A 270 -6.07 -24.93 4.22
CA ALA A 270 -4.85 -24.46 4.86
C ALA A 270 -5.09 -24.09 6.33
N ASP A 271 -4.18 -24.53 7.21
CA ASP A 271 -4.13 -24.03 8.58
C ASP A 271 -3.45 -22.65 8.57
N ILE A 272 -3.96 -21.72 9.37
CA ILE A 272 -3.45 -20.34 9.42
C ILE A 272 -2.67 -20.10 10.72
N THR A 273 -1.50 -19.50 10.56
CA THR A 273 -0.75 -18.90 11.68
C THR A 273 -0.50 -17.41 11.41
N TYR A 274 -0.40 -16.63 12.48
CA TYR A 274 0.08 -15.26 12.41
C TYR A 274 1.46 -15.18 13.05
N GLU A 275 2.43 -14.69 12.28
CA GLU A 275 3.83 -14.64 12.67
C GLU A 275 4.34 -13.21 12.75
N ARG A 276 5.29 -12.98 13.66
CA ARG A 276 6.10 -11.76 13.69
C ARG A 276 7.50 -12.08 13.22
N ILE A 277 7.97 -11.44 12.17
CA ILE A 277 9.29 -11.69 11.57
C ILE A 277 10.15 -10.45 11.73
N SER A 278 11.29 -10.58 12.42
CA SER A 278 12.26 -9.49 12.50
C SER A 278 12.94 -9.31 11.16
N VAL A 279 12.86 -8.11 10.58
CA VAL A 279 13.54 -7.81 9.32
C VAL A 279 15.04 -7.57 9.50
N ASP A 280 15.50 -7.38 10.74
CA ASP A 280 16.91 -7.22 11.06
C ASP A 280 17.64 -8.57 11.08
N THR A 281 16.97 -9.63 11.53
CA THR A 281 17.55 -10.98 11.63
C THR A 281 17.01 -11.97 10.60
N GLY A 282 15.90 -11.66 9.93
CA GLY A 282 15.19 -12.57 9.02
C GLY A 282 14.54 -13.78 9.72
N ARG A 283 14.30 -13.69 11.05
CA ARG A 283 13.80 -14.81 11.86
C ARG A 283 12.39 -14.54 12.37
N VAL A 284 11.59 -15.60 12.43
CA VAL A 284 10.31 -15.60 13.14
C VAL A 284 10.60 -15.42 14.64
N VAL A 285 10.06 -14.34 15.21
CA VAL A 285 10.18 -13.99 16.63
C VAL A 285 9.06 -14.63 17.45
N LYS A 286 7.85 -14.65 16.89
CA LYS A 286 6.65 -15.27 17.46
C LYS A 286 5.80 -15.86 16.35
N SER A 287 5.11 -16.95 16.65
CA SER A 287 4.10 -17.57 15.80
C SER A 287 2.92 -17.97 16.69
N TYR A 288 1.70 -17.72 16.22
CA TYR A 288 0.46 -18.06 16.90
C TYR A 288 -0.47 -18.75 15.91
N GLU A 289 -0.92 -19.95 16.26
CA GLU A 289 -2.00 -20.63 15.53
C GLU A 289 -3.31 -19.87 15.71
N ALA A 290 -4.10 -19.84 14.64
CA ALA A 290 -5.43 -19.26 14.66
C ALA A 290 -6.40 -20.21 13.96
N ASP A 291 -7.58 -20.35 14.55
CA ASP A 291 -8.75 -20.98 13.92
C ASP A 291 -9.42 -20.02 12.92
N ALA A 292 -8.61 -19.36 12.10
CA ALA A 292 -9.05 -18.39 11.12
C ALA A 292 -9.48 -19.08 9.83
N GLU A 293 -10.60 -18.63 9.27
CA GLU A 293 -11.08 -19.11 7.97
C GLU A 293 -10.38 -18.39 6.80
N LEU A 294 -10.11 -17.09 6.97
CA LEU A 294 -9.57 -16.20 5.95
C LEU A 294 -8.41 -15.35 6.48
N LEU A 295 -7.82 -14.56 5.58
CA LEU A 295 -6.80 -13.58 5.91
C LEU A 295 -7.32 -12.60 6.99
N GLY A 296 -6.54 -12.44 8.06
CA GLY A 296 -6.87 -11.50 9.14
C GLY A 296 -6.41 -10.07 8.84
N LEU A 297 -6.99 -9.10 9.53
CA LEU A 297 -6.58 -7.70 9.48
C LEU A 297 -5.74 -7.35 10.70
N PHE A 298 -4.57 -6.75 10.48
CA PHE A 298 -3.76 -6.25 11.58
C PHE A 298 -4.12 -4.80 11.92
N ALA A 299 -4.38 -4.55 13.21
CA ALA A 299 -4.49 -3.23 13.80
C ALA A 299 -4.21 -3.33 15.31
N TYR A 300 -3.70 -2.28 15.96
CA TYR A 300 -3.47 -2.26 17.42
C TYR A 300 -2.66 -3.42 17.98
N ASP A 301 -1.52 -3.72 17.37
CA ASP A 301 -0.68 -4.84 17.83
C ASP A 301 -1.45 -6.17 17.90
N SER A 302 -2.53 -6.29 17.13
CA SER A 302 -3.46 -7.42 17.16
C SER A 302 -3.85 -7.80 15.74
N VAL A 303 -4.19 -9.07 15.56
CA VAL A 303 -4.86 -9.53 14.35
C VAL A 303 -6.32 -9.80 14.67
N TYR A 304 -7.20 -9.26 13.83
CA TYR A 304 -8.63 -9.48 13.88
C TYR A 304 -9.03 -10.42 12.75
N TYR A 305 -9.81 -11.44 13.06
CA TYR A 305 -10.18 -12.51 12.13
C TYR A 305 -11.51 -13.15 12.53
N THR A 306 -12.09 -13.94 11.64
CA THR A 306 -13.28 -14.78 11.89
C THR A 306 -12.92 -16.26 11.83
N ASP A 307 -13.61 -17.05 12.66
CA ASP A 307 -13.60 -18.52 12.56
C ASP A 307 -14.75 -19.03 11.68
N ASP A 308 -14.79 -20.35 11.50
CA ASP A 308 -15.82 -21.10 10.76
C ASP A 308 -17.26 -20.95 11.32
N THR A 309 -17.39 -20.39 12.53
CA THR A 309 -18.68 -20.07 13.14
C THR A 309 -19.08 -18.61 12.96
N SER A 310 -18.35 -17.81 12.17
CA SER A 310 -18.55 -16.36 12.04
C SER A 310 -18.32 -15.59 13.35
N CYS A 311 -17.49 -16.09 14.26
CA CYS A 311 -17.12 -15.39 15.48
C CYS A 311 -15.95 -14.44 15.22
N LEU A 312 -16.17 -13.13 15.36
CA LEU A 312 -15.12 -12.13 15.29
C LEU A 312 -14.22 -12.24 16.52
N LYS A 313 -12.92 -12.44 16.29
CA LYS A 313 -11.89 -12.61 17.32
C LYS A 313 -10.79 -11.56 17.18
N GLN A 314 -10.08 -11.38 18.28
CA GLN A 314 -8.86 -10.60 18.39
C GLN A 314 -7.75 -11.48 18.96
N LEU A 315 -6.66 -11.61 18.23
CA LEU A 315 -5.41 -12.20 18.70
C LEU A 315 -4.42 -11.06 19.02
N ASP A 316 -4.05 -10.92 20.29
CA ASP A 316 -3.01 -9.98 20.71
C ASP A 316 -1.63 -10.53 20.29
N MET A 317 -0.91 -9.81 19.42
CA MET A 317 0.35 -10.29 18.86
C MET A 317 1.55 -10.15 19.81
N LYS A 318 1.39 -9.47 20.96
CA LYS A 318 2.42 -9.42 22.00
C LYS A 318 2.38 -10.64 22.91
N THR A 319 1.17 -11.11 23.23
CA THR A 319 0.92 -12.13 24.27
C THR A 319 0.42 -13.45 23.73
N GLY A 320 -0.11 -13.49 22.50
CA GLY A 320 -0.78 -14.66 21.93
C GLY A 320 -2.18 -14.90 22.47
N ARG A 321 -2.73 -13.97 23.27
CA ARG A 321 -4.05 -14.14 23.87
C ARG A 321 -5.14 -13.89 22.84
N VAL A 322 -6.02 -14.87 22.66
CA VAL A 322 -7.22 -14.75 21.85
C VAL A 322 -8.40 -14.28 22.69
N LYS A 323 -9.18 -13.36 22.15
CA LYS A 323 -10.42 -12.85 22.74
C LYS A 323 -11.54 -12.89 21.72
N LYS A 324 -12.69 -13.46 22.10
CA LYS A 324 -13.94 -13.36 21.34
C LYS A 324 -14.51 -11.95 21.48
N LEU A 325 -14.77 -11.29 20.37
CA LEU A 325 -15.32 -9.94 20.34
C LEU A 325 -16.83 -9.94 20.10
N LYS A 326 -17.29 -10.64 19.06
CA LYS A 326 -18.71 -10.68 18.71
C LYS A 326 -19.05 -11.89 17.84
N GLN A 327 -20.15 -12.55 18.16
CA GLN A 327 -20.78 -13.49 17.25
C GLN A 327 -21.48 -12.71 16.14
N LEU A 328 -21.11 -12.97 14.88
CA LEU A 328 -21.79 -12.40 13.72
C LEU A 328 -22.85 -13.40 13.26
N ASP A 329 -24.08 -12.92 13.08
CA ASP A 329 -25.17 -13.72 12.51
C ASP A 329 -25.10 -13.57 10.98
N ALA A 330 -24.23 -14.38 10.37
CA ALA A 330 -23.81 -14.21 8.99
C ALA A 330 -23.47 -15.55 8.33
N SER A 331 -23.93 -15.71 7.09
CA SER A 331 -23.51 -16.81 6.22
C SER A 331 -22.22 -16.48 5.46
N SER A 332 -21.85 -15.20 5.36
CA SER A 332 -20.58 -14.77 4.80
C SER A 332 -20.06 -13.51 5.49
N VAL A 333 -18.76 -13.50 5.79
CA VAL A 333 -18.05 -12.36 6.37
C VAL A 333 -16.74 -12.16 5.63
N ASN A 334 -16.53 -10.97 5.10
CA ASN A 334 -15.26 -10.53 4.54
C ASN A 334 -14.73 -9.33 5.32
N MET A 335 -13.47 -9.38 5.70
CA MET A 335 -12.80 -8.27 6.39
C MET A 335 -12.09 -7.41 5.36
N MET A 336 -12.57 -6.18 5.16
CA MET A 336 -12.12 -5.34 4.04
C MET A 336 -10.89 -4.51 4.39
N TYR A 337 -10.94 -3.84 5.55
CA TYR A 337 -9.92 -2.88 5.97
C TYR A 337 -10.04 -2.61 7.46
N ALA A 338 -8.93 -2.24 8.10
CA ALA A 338 -8.90 -1.81 9.49
C ALA A 338 -8.16 -0.48 9.56
N ASP A 339 -8.74 0.48 10.27
CA ASP A 339 -8.05 1.69 10.68
C ASP A 339 -7.77 1.66 12.19
N GLU A 340 -7.31 2.80 12.70
CA GLU A 340 -7.06 3.01 14.10
C GLU A 340 -8.29 2.87 15.03
N GLN A 341 -9.53 2.77 14.61
CA GLN A 341 -10.63 2.66 15.59
C GLN A 341 -11.68 1.66 15.16
N GLN A 342 -11.60 1.22 13.91
CA GLN A 342 -12.69 0.56 13.20
C GLN A 342 -12.17 -0.62 12.40
N LEU A 343 -12.98 -1.69 12.41
CA LEU A 343 -12.89 -2.74 11.42
C LEU A 343 -14.03 -2.55 10.42
N PHE A 344 -13.71 -2.55 9.13
CA PHE A 344 -14.68 -2.47 8.05
C PHE A 344 -14.95 -3.88 7.54
N LEU A 345 -16.20 -4.31 7.71
CA LEU A 345 -16.66 -5.67 7.45
C LEU A 345 -17.70 -5.65 6.34
N TYR A 346 -17.64 -6.64 5.47
CA TYR A 346 -18.68 -6.94 4.48
C TYR A 346 -19.39 -8.21 4.92
N ILE A 347 -20.63 -8.07 5.37
CA ILE A 347 -21.42 -9.14 5.99
C ILE A 347 -22.71 -9.30 5.19
N ASN A 348 -22.96 -10.49 4.64
CA ASN A 348 -24.14 -10.80 3.81
C ASN A 348 -24.44 -9.68 2.79
N GLU A 349 -23.43 -9.32 2.00
CA GLU A 349 -23.50 -8.30 0.94
C GLU A 349 -23.69 -6.84 1.40
N LYS A 350 -23.51 -6.56 2.69
CA LYS A 350 -23.66 -5.21 3.26
C LYS A 350 -22.44 -4.79 4.07
N GLU A 351 -22.15 -3.49 4.07
CA GLU A 351 -21.04 -2.94 4.84
C GLU A 351 -21.44 -2.66 6.28
N TYR A 352 -20.51 -2.97 7.18
CA TYR A 352 -20.59 -2.65 8.59
C TYR A 352 -19.27 -2.11 9.10
N ILE A 353 -19.36 -1.28 10.12
CA ILE A 353 -18.22 -0.80 10.90
C ILE A 353 -18.33 -1.38 12.30
N TYR A 354 -17.30 -2.10 12.72
CA TYR A 354 -17.12 -2.54 14.10
C TYR A 354 -16.16 -1.61 14.82
N SER A 355 -16.66 -0.88 15.83
CA SER A 355 -15.84 -0.03 16.68
C SER A 355 -15.06 -0.87 17.69
N LEU A 356 -13.73 -0.81 17.61
CA LEU A 356 -12.85 -1.52 18.54
C LEU A 356 -12.97 -0.98 19.97
N LYS A 357 -13.22 0.32 20.10
CA LYS A 357 -13.37 1.00 21.39
C LYS A 357 -14.75 0.73 22.02
N GLU A 358 -15.81 1.00 21.27
CA GLU A 358 -17.18 0.92 21.78
C GLU A 358 -17.74 -0.52 21.72
N LYS A 359 -17.07 -1.41 20.97
CA LYS A 359 -17.46 -2.82 20.75
C LYS A 359 -18.84 -2.96 20.09
N THR A 360 -19.22 -1.98 19.28
CA THR A 360 -20.49 -1.91 18.57
C THR A 360 -20.29 -2.19 17.09
N LEU A 361 -21.25 -2.88 16.48
CA LEU A 361 -21.33 -3.11 15.04
C LEU A 361 -22.47 -2.26 14.49
N LEU A 362 -22.18 -1.38 13.55
CA LEU A 362 -23.18 -0.49 12.93
C LEU A 362 -23.15 -0.64 11.40
N PRO A 363 -24.30 -0.60 10.71
CA PRO A 363 -24.33 -0.54 9.25
C PRO A 363 -23.57 0.69 8.74
N HIS A 364 -22.82 0.51 7.66
CA HIS A 364 -22.19 1.60 6.91
C HIS A 364 -22.97 1.86 5.62
N THR A 365 -23.42 3.09 5.44
CA THR A 365 -24.41 3.48 4.43
C THR A 365 -23.89 4.53 3.45
N LEU A 366 -22.67 5.05 3.64
CA LEU A 366 -22.05 5.92 2.64
C LEU A 366 -21.68 5.11 1.40
N LYS A 367 -22.26 5.49 0.26
CA LYS A 367 -22.16 4.80 -1.02
C LYS A 367 -22.01 5.78 -2.18
N LEU A 368 -21.42 5.31 -3.27
CA LEU A 368 -21.43 6.01 -4.56
C LEU A 368 -22.88 6.13 -5.04
N PRO A 369 -23.36 7.33 -5.41
CA PRO A 369 -24.77 7.55 -5.75
C PRO A 369 -25.30 6.66 -6.89
N ASP A 370 -24.51 6.52 -7.96
CA ASP A 370 -24.95 5.83 -9.19
C ASP A 370 -24.94 4.30 -9.08
N THR A 371 -23.93 3.71 -8.44
CA THR A 371 -23.75 2.25 -8.38
C THR A 371 -24.12 1.62 -7.06
N GLN A 372 -24.34 2.43 -6.02
CA GLN A 372 -24.56 1.95 -4.64
C GLN A 372 -23.38 1.13 -4.07
N GLU A 373 -22.23 1.16 -4.75
CA GLU A 373 -20.97 0.64 -4.28
C GLU A 373 -20.46 1.46 -3.09
N PRO A 374 -19.60 0.88 -2.24
CA PRO A 374 -18.92 1.63 -1.19
C PRO A 374 -18.11 2.80 -1.71
N ILE A 375 -18.01 3.87 -0.90
CA ILE A 375 -17.06 4.96 -1.13
C ILE A 375 -15.64 4.39 -1.17
N ARG A 376 -14.87 4.76 -2.20
CA ARG A 376 -13.50 4.27 -2.39
C ARG A 376 -12.54 5.14 -1.59
N LEU A 377 -11.77 4.53 -0.70
CA LEU A 377 -10.67 5.20 -0.02
C LEU A 377 -9.45 5.20 -0.94
N LEU A 378 -8.65 6.25 -0.91
CA LEU A 378 -7.44 6.37 -1.74
C LEU A 378 -6.20 6.58 -0.87
N GLY A 379 -6.31 7.48 0.11
CA GLY A 379 -5.28 7.73 1.09
C GLY A 379 -5.88 8.22 2.40
N GLU A 380 -5.03 8.37 3.40
CA GLU A 380 -5.45 8.86 4.71
C GLU A 380 -4.40 9.79 5.33
N THR A 381 -4.89 10.65 6.21
CA THR A 381 -4.07 11.38 7.17
C THR A 381 -4.45 10.92 8.58
N SER A 382 -3.82 11.52 9.58
CA SER A 382 -4.18 11.37 10.99
C SER A 382 -5.68 11.62 11.27
N THR A 383 -6.34 12.46 10.48
CA THR A 383 -7.72 12.92 10.78
C THR A 383 -8.71 12.80 9.62
N MET A 384 -8.24 12.61 8.40
CA MET A 384 -9.07 12.62 7.18
C MET A 384 -8.81 11.38 6.31
N TYR A 385 -9.82 11.01 5.53
CA TYR A 385 -9.68 10.16 4.35
C TYR A 385 -9.70 11.02 3.09
N TYR A 386 -8.87 10.67 2.11
CA TYR A 386 -9.00 11.10 0.72
C TYR A 386 -9.75 10.02 -0.05
N VAL A 387 -10.83 10.41 -0.73
CA VAL A 387 -11.83 9.46 -1.25
C VAL A 387 -12.34 9.83 -2.64
N ILE A 388 -12.84 8.81 -3.35
CA ILE A 388 -13.80 8.99 -4.45
C ILE A 388 -15.20 8.81 -3.87
N TYR A 389 -15.99 9.89 -3.86
CA TYR A 389 -17.32 9.88 -3.24
C TYR A 389 -18.48 9.93 -4.22
N ALA A 390 -18.21 10.21 -5.49
CA ALA A 390 -19.20 10.08 -6.55
C ALA A 390 -18.52 9.74 -7.87
N GLN A 391 -19.32 9.19 -8.78
CA GLN A 391 -18.93 8.94 -10.16
C GLN A 391 -20.11 9.27 -11.06
N THR A 392 -19.81 9.62 -12.30
CA THR A 392 -20.81 9.72 -13.36
C THR A 392 -20.38 8.81 -14.50
N GLY A 393 -21.33 8.31 -15.28
CA GLY A 393 -21.06 7.26 -16.25
C GLY A 393 -22.32 6.80 -16.93
N LYS A 394 -22.23 5.70 -17.68
CA LYS A 394 -23.35 5.10 -18.39
C LYS A 394 -23.27 3.60 -18.30
N VAL A 395 -24.43 2.96 -18.23
CA VAL A 395 -24.51 1.50 -18.43
C VAL A 395 -24.39 1.23 -19.93
N LYS A 396 -23.43 0.40 -20.30
CA LYS A 396 -23.30 -0.16 -21.64
C LYS A 396 -23.52 -1.66 -21.58
N ARG A 397 -24.19 -2.19 -22.59
CA ARG A 397 -24.34 -3.64 -22.77
C ARG A 397 -23.11 -4.16 -23.48
N THR A 398 -22.40 -5.09 -22.84
CA THR A 398 -21.22 -5.74 -23.39
C THR A 398 -21.61 -6.65 -24.57
N TRP A 399 -20.62 -7.07 -25.36
CA TRP A 399 -20.81 -8.05 -26.43
C TRP A 399 -21.36 -9.40 -25.92
N ALA A 400 -21.11 -9.73 -24.64
CA ALA A 400 -21.62 -10.91 -23.97
C ALA A 400 -23.05 -10.74 -23.42
N GLY A 401 -23.71 -9.60 -23.69
CA GLY A 401 -25.07 -9.33 -23.27
C GLY A 401 -25.22 -8.98 -21.78
N THR A 402 -24.13 -8.72 -21.08
CA THR A 402 -24.14 -8.23 -19.69
C THR A 402 -24.11 -6.71 -19.65
N ASP A 403 -24.78 -6.12 -18.67
CA ASP A 403 -24.73 -4.67 -18.47
C ASP A 403 -23.51 -4.32 -17.61
N GLN A 404 -22.67 -3.40 -18.08
CA GLN A 404 -21.49 -2.91 -17.39
C GLN A 404 -21.58 -1.39 -17.25
N TYR A 405 -21.37 -0.87 -16.04
CA TYR A 405 -21.26 0.56 -15.83
C TYR A 405 -19.86 1.03 -16.24
N GLU A 406 -19.79 1.90 -17.23
CA GLU A 406 -18.56 2.60 -17.60
C GLU A 406 -18.57 3.98 -16.95
N ALA A 407 -17.66 4.19 -16.00
CA ALA A 407 -17.45 5.50 -15.41
C ALA A 407 -16.86 6.45 -16.46
N ALA A 408 -17.39 7.66 -16.52
CA ALA A 408 -16.91 8.77 -17.34
C ALA A 408 -16.11 9.78 -16.53
N SER A 409 -16.44 9.97 -15.25
CA SER A 409 -15.69 10.84 -14.34
C SER A 409 -15.89 10.47 -12.87
N TYR A 410 -14.99 10.94 -12.03
CA TYR A 410 -15.00 10.74 -10.58
C TYR A 410 -14.98 12.09 -9.84
N SER A 411 -15.68 12.16 -8.71
CA SER A 411 -15.60 13.26 -7.76
C SER A 411 -14.75 12.86 -6.56
N TYR A 412 -13.72 13.64 -6.29
CA TYR A 412 -12.76 13.41 -5.22
C TYR A 412 -12.98 14.37 -4.07
N GLY A 413 -12.71 13.94 -2.85
CA GLY A 413 -12.88 14.79 -1.68
C GLY A 413 -12.11 14.30 -0.47
N LEU A 414 -12.02 15.19 0.52
CA LEU A 414 -11.55 14.85 1.86
C LEU A 414 -12.76 14.69 2.79
N ILE A 415 -12.74 13.71 3.68
CA ILE A 415 -13.76 13.52 4.72
C ILE A 415 -13.09 13.23 6.06
N LYS A 416 -13.61 13.80 7.15
CA LYS A 416 -13.11 13.44 8.49
C LYS A 416 -13.35 11.96 8.73
N LYS A 417 -12.37 11.26 9.30
CA LYS A 417 -12.51 9.83 9.64
C LYS A 417 -13.77 9.59 10.48
N GLU A 418 -14.02 10.45 11.48
CA GLU A 418 -15.21 10.39 12.33
C GLU A 418 -16.53 10.58 11.56
N ASP A 419 -16.59 11.53 10.62
CA ASP A 419 -17.79 11.74 9.80
C ASP A 419 -18.03 10.52 8.90
N TYR A 420 -16.96 9.92 8.34
CA TYR A 420 -17.07 8.68 7.58
C TYR A 420 -17.63 7.54 8.43
N TRP A 421 -17.07 7.29 9.62
CA TRP A 421 -17.53 6.22 10.53
C TRP A 421 -18.99 6.37 10.98
N LYS A 422 -19.46 7.63 11.09
CA LYS A 422 -20.82 7.97 11.53
C LYS A 422 -21.82 8.12 10.38
N ASN A 423 -21.47 7.69 9.18
CA ASN A 423 -22.32 7.81 7.99
C ASN A 423 -22.71 9.25 7.62
N LYS A 424 -21.86 10.23 7.93
CA LYS A 424 -22.12 11.65 7.67
C LYS A 424 -21.39 12.09 6.42
N ALA A 425 -22.14 12.33 5.34
CA ALA A 425 -21.63 12.73 4.02
C ALA A 425 -21.11 14.18 3.97
N SER A 426 -20.10 14.51 4.79
CA SER A 426 -19.48 15.84 4.89
C SER A 426 -18.17 15.91 4.09
N PHE A 427 -18.27 15.64 2.80
CA PHE A 427 -17.12 15.70 1.89
C PHE A 427 -16.69 17.15 1.63
N LEU A 428 -15.38 17.38 1.67
CA LEU A 428 -14.73 18.60 1.21
C LEU A 428 -14.23 18.34 -0.21
N PRO A 429 -14.90 18.88 -1.26
CA PRO A 429 -14.53 18.58 -2.64
C PRO A 429 -13.10 19.00 -2.96
N VAL A 430 -12.44 18.19 -3.78
CA VAL A 430 -11.14 18.45 -4.38
C VAL A 430 -11.33 18.71 -5.87
N GLU A 431 -10.73 19.80 -6.36
CA GLU A 431 -10.68 20.14 -7.77
C GLU A 431 -9.63 19.27 -8.46
N THR A 432 -10.08 18.21 -9.14
CA THR A 432 -9.19 17.31 -9.89
C THR A 432 -9.08 17.69 -11.36
N LEU A 433 -7.95 17.35 -11.97
CA LEU A 433 -7.72 17.59 -13.38
C LEU A 433 -8.65 16.70 -14.21
N LYS A 434 -9.58 17.31 -14.94
CA LYS A 434 -10.52 16.60 -15.80
C LYS A 434 -9.75 15.73 -16.80
N GLY A 435 -10.06 14.43 -16.81
CA GLY A 435 -9.69 13.51 -17.87
C GLY A 435 -10.90 12.65 -18.16
N VAL A 436 -11.20 12.48 -19.45
CA VAL A 436 -12.04 11.38 -19.90
C VAL A 436 -11.25 10.10 -19.59
N LEU A 437 -11.87 9.14 -18.91
CA LEU A 437 -11.31 7.80 -18.72
C LEU A 437 -11.07 7.11 -20.06
#